data_AF-A0A9E5YB30-F1
#
_entry.id   AF-A0A9E5YB30-F1
#
_cell.length_a   1.000
_cell.length_b   1.000
_cell.length_c   1.000
_cell.angle_alpha   90.00
_cell.angle_beta   90.00
_cell.angle_gamma   90.00
#
_symmetry.space_group_name_H-M   'P 1'
#
loop_
_entity.id
_entity.type
_entity.pdbx_description
1 polymer ?
#
loop_
_entity_poly.entity_id
_entity_poly.type
_entity_poly.pdbx_seq_one_letter_code
_entity_poly.pdbx_strand_id
1 'polypeptide(L)'
;MENLYRRWFLILGLGTVLIIGLCSGSFAGGIKISPGAFCLQEINVGEDTDLGVDLVIYNLSDEEQVFIVKPLKPSEAAGKLLKGYSDIPDASWFYFTENKIKIEPNGKGKLRMHL
;
A
#
# COMPACT_ATOMS: atom_id res chain seq x y z
N MET A 1 -22.90 -28.82 48.37
CA MET A 1 -22.28 -27.58 47.83
C MET A 1 -21.30 -27.83 46.68
N GLU A 2 -20.66 -29.01 46.55
CA GLU A 2 -19.74 -29.35 45.44
C GLU A 2 -20.34 -29.24 44.02
N ASN A 3 -21.59 -29.67 43.82
CA ASN A 3 -22.20 -29.67 42.49
C ASN A 3 -22.46 -28.27 41.90
N LEU A 4 -22.50 -27.23 42.74
CA LEU A 4 -22.69 -25.86 42.28
C LEU A 4 -21.37 -25.30 41.71
N TYR A 5 -20.25 -25.49 42.43
CA TYR A 5 -18.92 -25.08 41.99
C TYR A 5 -18.49 -25.74 40.69
N ARG A 6 -18.81 -27.03 40.52
CA ARG A 6 -18.46 -27.80 39.32
C ARG A 6 -19.18 -27.30 38.05
N ARG A 7 -20.40 -26.77 38.19
CA ARG A 7 -21.16 -26.16 37.08
C ARG A 7 -20.61 -24.78 36.69
N TRP A 8 -20.23 -23.97 37.67
CA TRP A 8 -19.60 -22.67 37.40
C TRP A 8 -18.23 -22.79 36.75
N PHE A 9 -17.41 -23.76 37.16
CA PHE A 9 -16.12 -24.06 36.51
C PHE A 9 -16.28 -24.49 35.04
N LEU A 10 -17.30 -25.29 34.72
CA LEU A 10 -17.59 -25.70 33.34
C LEU A 10 -18.05 -24.52 32.48
N ILE A 11 -18.92 -23.65 33.00
CA ILE A 11 -19.42 -22.47 32.27
C ILE A 11 -18.29 -21.44 32.04
N LEU A 12 -17.46 -21.19 33.04
CA LEU A 12 -16.28 -20.32 32.90
C LEU A 12 -15.26 -20.91 31.93
N GLY A 13 -14.98 -22.21 32.00
CA GLY A 13 -14.09 -22.90 31.06
C GLY A 13 -14.58 -22.83 29.62
N LEU A 14 -15.88 -23.08 29.37
CA LEU A 14 -16.48 -22.99 28.03
C LEU A 14 -16.45 -21.56 27.49
N GLY A 15 -16.76 -20.57 28.32
CA GLY A 15 -16.72 -19.16 27.95
C GLY A 15 -15.31 -18.70 27.56
N THR A 16 -14.28 -19.22 28.23
CA THR A 16 -12.88 -18.86 27.95
C THR A 16 -12.39 -19.43 26.61
N VAL A 17 -12.76 -20.67 26.28
CA VAL A 17 -12.42 -21.28 24.98
C VAL A 17 -13.14 -20.58 23.82
N LEU A 18 -14.38 -20.12 24.04
CA LEU A 18 -15.17 -19.42 23.03
C LEU A 18 -14.55 -18.05 22.64
N ILE A 19 -13.97 -17.32 23.61
CA ILE A 19 -13.36 -16.00 23.37
C ILE A 19 -12.04 -16.12 22.61
N ILE A 20 -11.24 -17.16 22.87
CA ILE A 20 -9.97 -17.39 22.17
C ILE A 20 -10.19 -17.77 20.70
N GLY A 21 -11.28 -18.49 20.39
CA GLY A 21 -11.67 -18.81 19.00
C GLY A 21 -12.09 -17.59 18.16
N LEU A 22 -12.54 -16.51 18.80
CA LEU A 22 -12.96 -15.27 18.12
C LEU A 22 -11.80 -14.36 17.71
N CYS A 23 -10.58 -14.63 18.16
CA CYS A 23 -9.38 -13.90 17.73
C CYS A 23 -8.82 -14.44 16.39
N SER A 24 -9.70 -14.74 15.43
CA SER A 24 -9.30 -15.19 14.10
C SER A 24 -8.75 -14.00 13.30
N GLY A 25 -7.42 -13.92 13.24
CA GLY A 25 -6.60 -13.27 12.21
C GLY A 25 -7.09 -11.94 11.63
N SER A 26 -6.64 -10.82 12.21
CA SER A 26 -6.61 -9.57 11.44
C SER A 26 -5.52 -9.69 10.38
N PHE A 27 -5.91 -9.76 9.10
CA PHE A 27 -4.98 -9.80 7.98
C PHE A 27 -4.47 -8.37 7.72
N ALA A 28 -3.34 -8.01 8.33
CA ALA A 28 -2.67 -6.75 8.05
C ALA A 28 -1.92 -6.87 6.72
N GLY A 29 -2.57 -6.49 5.62
CA GLY A 29 -1.92 -6.37 4.32
C GLY A 29 -1.04 -5.12 4.25
N GLY A 30 0.25 -5.30 3.98
CA GLY A 30 1.19 -4.20 3.73
C GLY A 30 1.51 -4.08 2.24
N ILE A 31 1.55 -2.86 1.72
CA ILE A 31 2.06 -2.59 0.37
C ILE A 31 3.53 -2.19 0.49
N LYS A 32 4.40 -2.90 -0.23
CA LYS A 32 5.81 -2.53 -0.35
C LYS A 32 6.06 -1.99 -1.75
N ILE A 33 6.72 -0.83 -1.82
CA ILE A 33 7.10 -0.16 -3.07
C ILE A 33 8.58 0.23 -3.05
N SER A 34 9.20 0.34 -4.22
CA SER A 34 10.57 0.83 -4.39
C SER A 34 10.74 1.51 -5.75
N PRO A 35 11.38 2.69 -5.86
CA PRO A 35 11.89 3.50 -4.75
C PRO A 35 10.75 4.16 -3.96
N GLY A 36 10.96 4.43 -2.67
CA GLY A 36 10.00 5.18 -1.85
C GLY A 36 10.07 6.70 -2.07
N ALA A 37 11.24 7.19 -2.53
CA ALA A 37 11.47 8.56 -2.95
C ALA A 37 12.70 8.58 -3.86
N PHE A 38 12.74 9.51 -4.81
CA PHE A 38 13.92 9.81 -5.61
C PHE A 38 13.87 11.28 -6.07
N CYS A 39 14.99 11.80 -6.56
CA CYS A 39 15.11 13.16 -7.04
C CYS A 39 15.64 13.14 -8.47
N LEU A 40 15.01 13.92 -9.35
CA LEU A 40 15.44 14.17 -10.72
C LEU A 40 15.98 15.59 -10.81
N GLN A 41 17.09 15.75 -11.53
CA GLN A 41 17.73 17.03 -11.76
C GLN A 41 18.15 17.10 -13.24
N GLU A 42 18.37 18.33 -13.74
CA GLU A 42 18.88 18.57 -15.10
C GLU A 42 18.03 17.97 -16.22
N ILE A 43 16.70 17.90 -16.03
CA ILE A 43 15.79 17.43 -17.08
C ILE A 43 15.57 18.53 -18.13
N ASN A 44 15.69 18.17 -19.41
CA ASN A 44 15.37 19.04 -20.52
C ASN A 44 13.87 19.30 -20.58
N VAL A 45 13.48 20.57 -20.64
CA VAL A 45 12.06 20.95 -20.69
C VAL A 45 11.52 20.73 -22.10
N GLY A 46 10.38 20.04 -22.20
CA GLY A 46 9.66 19.81 -23.46
C GLY A 46 10.07 18.55 -24.21
N GLU A 47 10.94 17.72 -23.63
CA GLU A 47 11.32 16.41 -24.16
C GLU A 47 10.71 15.30 -23.31
N ASP A 48 10.05 14.34 -23.97
CA ASP A 48 9.58 13.11 -23.32
C ASP A 48 10.77 12.22 -22.97
N THR A 49 11.06 12.11 -21.68
CA THR A 49 12.28 11.52 -21.14
C THR A 49 11.96 10.23 -20.38
N ASP A 50 12.48 9.09 -20.87
CA ASP A 50 12.55 7.86 -20.04
C ASP A 50 13.57 8.10 -18.92
N LEU A 51 13.09 8.07 -17.68
CA LEU A 51 13.90 8.32 -16.50
C LEU A 51 14.88 7.17 -16.20
N GLY A 52 14.71 6.01 -16.84
CA GLY A 52 15.50 4.81 -16.61
C GLY A 52 15.22 4.15 -15.25
N VAL A 53 14.19 4.61 -14.54
CA VAL A 53 13.81 4.14 -13.20
C VAL A 53 12.45 3.45 -13.25
N ASP A 54 12.37 2.28 -12.63
CA ASP A 54 11.11 1.53 -12.46
C ASP A 54 10.51 1.80 -11.08
N LEU A 55 9.19 1.99 -11.02
CA LEU A 55 8.42 1.77 -9.80
C LEU A 55 8.17 0.28 -9.65
N VAL A 56 8.74 -0.32 -8.62
CA VAL A 56 8.55 -1.72 -8.26
C VAL A 56 7.49 -1.82 -7.17
N ILE A 57 6.41 -2.56 -7.44
CA ILE A 57 5.36 -2.88 -6.49
C ILE A 57 5.49 -4.36 -6.13
N TYR A 58 5.47 -4.67 -4.83
CA TYR A 58 5.54 -6.04 -4.34
C TYR A 58 4.15 -6.46 -3.87
N ASN A 59 3.64 -7.57 -4.40
CA ASN A 59 2.45 -8.21 -3.87
C ASN A 59 2.87 -9.15 -2.75
N LEU A 60 2.60 -8.77 -1.50
CA LEU A 60 2.89 -9.60 -0.32
C LEU A 60 1.68 -10.45 0.09
N SER A 61 0.61 -10.44 -0.71
CA SER A 61 -0.56 -11.30 -0.51
C SER A 61 -0.29 -12.70 -1.05
N ASP A 62 -1.00 -13.67 -0.48
CA ASP A 62 -1.12 -15.02 -1.01
C ASP A 62 -2.13 -15.13 -2.17
N GLU A 63 -2.78 -14.01 -2.50
CA GLU A 63 -3.68 -13.88 -3.63
C GLU A 63 -3.12 -12.91 -4.68
N GLU A 64 -3.55 -13.11 -5.92
CA GLU A 64 -3.29 -12.19 -7.02
C GLU A 64 -3.91 -10.81 -6.73
N GLN A 65 -3.18 -9.75 -7.05
CA GLN A 65 -3.62 -8.37 -6.80
C GLN A 65 -3.50 -7.50 -8.05
N VAL A 66 -4.40 -6.54 -8.17
CA VAL A 66 -4.40 -5.53 -9.23
C VAL A 66 -4.14 -4.17 -8.60
N PHE A 67 -3.03 -3.54 -9.00
CA PHE A 67 -2.65 -2.22 -8.53
C PHE A 67 -2.90 -1.17 -9.60
N ILE A 68 -3.35 0.02 -9.17
CA ILE A 68 -3.50 1.19 -10.02
C ILE A 68 -2.58 2.28 -9.46
N VAL A 69 -1.75 2.84 -10.33
CA VAL A 69 -0.81 3.91 -9.99
C VAL A 69 -1.23 5.17 -10.73
N LYS A 70 -1.31 6.28 -10.00
CA LYS A 70 -1.68 7.58 -10.55
C LYS A 70 -0.72 8.65 -10.04
N PRO A 71 -0.18 9.51 -10.91
CA PRO A 71 0.52 10.72 -10.47
C PRO A 71 -0.47 11.66 -9.78
N LEU A 72 -0.07 12.19 -8.63
CA LEU A 72 -0.86 13.13 -7.83
C LEU A 72 -0.04 14.38 -7.56
N LYS A 73 -0.72 15.53 -7.48
CA LYS A 73 -0.11 16.76 -7.00
C LYS A 73 0.22 16.62 -5.50
N PRO A 74 1.24 17.36 -5.02
CA PRO A 74 1.53 17.43 -3.59
C PRO A 74 0.30 17.85 -2.75
N SER A 75 -0.54 18.77 -3.24
CA SER A 75 -1.77 19.18 -2.57
C SER A 75 -2.82 18.07 -2.44
N GLU A 76 -2.88 17.16 -3.42
CA GLU A 76 -3.80 16.02 -3.44
C GLU A 76 -3.34 14.89 -2.51
N ALA A 77 -2.02 14.72 -2.34
CA ALA A 77 -1.44 13.62 -1.57
C ALA A 77 -1.24 13.94 -0.08
N ALA A 78 -0.71 15.12 0.26
CA ALA A 78 -0.22 15.42 1.61
C ALA A 78 -1.08 16.44 2.38
N GLY A 79 -2.14 16.99 1.78
CA GLY A 79 -3.12 17.88 2.40
C GLY A 79 -2.60 19.27 2.83
N LYS A 80 -1.29 19.42 3.12
CA LYS A 80 -0.66 20.70 3.46
C LYS A 80 0.69 20.83 2.78
N LEU A 81 0.82 21.86 1.94
CA LEU A 81 2.08 22.25 1.34
C LEU A 81 3.02 22.85 2.39
N LEU A 82 4.32 22.68 2.19
CA LEU A 82 5.34 23.32 3.02
C LEU A 82 5.25 24.84 2.90
N LYS A 83 5.52 25.55 3.99
CA LYS A 83 5.47 27.02 4.01
C LYS A 83 6.46 27.58 2.97
N GLY A 84 5.98 28.50 2.13
CA GLY A 84 6.78 29.12 1.06
C GLY A 84 6.77 28.37 -0.27
N TYR A 85 6.10 27.21 -0.35
CA TYR A 85 5.90 26.49 -1.59
C TYR A 85 4.49 26.72 -2.14
N SER A 86 4.40 26.84 -3.46
CA SER A 86 3.14 26.78 -4.20
C SER A 86 2.95 25.39 -4.79
N ASP A 87 1.70 25.03 -5.05
CA ASP A 87 1.41 23.76 -5.72
C ASP A 87 1.87 23.76 -7.18
N ILE A 88 2.05 22.57 -7.74
CA ILE A 88 2.32 22.42 -9.17
C ILE A 88 1.03 22.62 -9.99
N PRO A 89 1.11 23.19 -11.22
CA PRO A 89 -0.07 23.51 -12.01
C PRO A 89 -0.85 22.27 -12.46
N ASP A 90 -0.15 21.19 -12.78
CA ASP A 90 -0.66 19.90 -13.24
C ASP A 90 0.38 18.81 -12.92
N ALA A 91 -0.01 17.53 -12.90
CA ALA A 91 0.88 16.39 -12.64
C ALA A 91 1.03 15.43 -13.85
N SER A 92 0.37 15.70 -14.98
CA SER A 92 0.33 14.83 -16.16
C SER A 92 1.64 14.76 -16.95
N TRP A 93 2.57 15.70 -16.70
CA TRP A 93 3.93 15.64 -17.21
C TRP A 93 4.69 14.43 -16.65
N PHE A 94 4.38 13.98 -15.43
CA PHE A 94 4.93 12.73 -14.92
C PHE A 94 3.94 11.58 -15.13
N TYR A 95 4.35 10.53 -15.81
CA TYR A 95 3.46 9.42 -16.13
C TYR A 95 4.18 8.06 -16.13
N PHE A 96 3.38 7.00 -16.19
CA PHE A 96 3.85 5.63 -16.32
C PHE A 96 3.37 5.08 -17.66
N THR A 97 4.17 4.25 -18.35
CA THR A 97 3.77 3.62 -19.63
C THR A 97 2.44 2.86 -19.49
N GLU A 98 2.26 2.21 -18.34
CA GLU A 98 1.02 1.59 -17.92
C GLU A 98 0.67 2.07 -16.51
N ASN A 99 -0.60 2.30 -16.23
CA ASN A 99 -1.07 2.77 -14.93
C ASN A 99 -1.78 1.69 -14.11
N LYS A 100 -1.89 0.47 -14.65
CA LYS A 100 -2.55 -0.68 -14.01
C LYS A 100 -1.70 -1.90 -14.23
N ILE A 101 -1.38 -2.60 -13.14
CA ILE A 101 -0.56 -3.82 -13.18
C ILE A 101 -1.19 -4.91 -12.35
N LYS A 102 -1.15 -6.12 -12.90
CA LYS A 102 -1.62 -7.34 -12.27
C LYS A 102 -0.42 -8.13 -11.77
N ILE A 103 -0.39 -8.49 -10.49
CA ILE A 103 0.77 -9.11 -9.84
C ILE A 103 0.32 -10.39 -9.12
N GLU A 104 0.96 -11.50 -9.48
CA GLU A 104 0.77 -12.81 -8.86
C GLU A 104 1.06 -12.80 -7.34
N PRO A 105 0.53 -13.78 -6.58
CA PRO A 105 0.87 -13.96 -5.17
C PRO A 105 2.37 -13.93 -4.91
N ASN A 106 2.79 -13.23 -3.86
CA ASN A 106 4.20 -13.11 -3.46
C ASN A 106 5.15 -12.59 -4.57
N GLY A 107 4.60 -11.98 -5.62
CA GLY A 107 5.31 -11.51 -6.81
C GLY A 107 5.72 -10.03 -6.76
N LYS A 108 6.28 -9.54 -7.87
CA LYS A 108 6.58 -8.12 -8.07
C LYS A 108 6.24 -7.66 -9.49
N GLY A 109 5.71 -6.45 -9.58
CA GLY A 109 5.41 -5.75 -10.83
C GLY A 109 6.30 -4.52 -10.98
N LYS A 110 6.53 -4.10 -12.21
CA LYS A 110 7.36 -2.93 -12.55
C LYS A 110 6.60 -2.02 -13.48
N LEU A 111 6.64 -0.72 -13.21
CA LEU A 111 6.11 0.33 -14.08
C LEU A 111 7.23 1.32 -14.40
N ARG A 112 7.47 1.55 -15.69
CA ARG A 112 8.49 2.50 -16.14
C ARG A 112 7.98 3.92 -15.97
N MET A 113 8.84 4.80 -15.44
CA MET A 113 8.53 6.21 -15.20
C MET A 113 9.03 7.10 -16.34
N HIS A 114 8.20 8.06 -16.74
CA HIS A 114 8.47 9.04 -17.79
C HIS A 114 8.15 10.46 -17.31
N LEU A 115 8.82 11.44 -17.91
CA LEU A 115 8.63 12.87 -17.66
C LEU A 115 8.64 13.69 -18.95
#